data_AF-A0A921QUR1-F1
#
_entry.id   AF-A0A921QUR1-F1
#
_cell.length_a   1.000
_cell.length_b   1.000
_cell.length_c   1.000
_cell.angle_alpha   90.00
_cell.angle_beta   90.00
_cell.angle_gamma   90.00
#
_symmetry.space_group_name_H-M   'P 1'
#
loop_
_entity.id
_entity.type
_entity.pdbx_description
1 polymer ?
#
loop_
_entity_poly.entity_id
_entity_poly.type
_entity_poly.pdbx_seq_one_letter_code
_entity_poly.pdbx_strand_id
1 'polypeptide(L)'
;MSYMRVALLAKMRKLVKGLARPEPRWLKAMEAAISFVSCDISVVLLHVVFWFTETSSAFFAWRVLELKEQGVNEDVAMAVADMEYRTQKKAKKKTCKELKEIAYSEGKKPPPNPYPSAIKEIQGEEKKYVMDCLFNLKVIEIANKMKEERRQVD
;
A
#
# COMPACT_ATOMS: atom_id res chain seq x y z
N MET A 1 6.90 10.36 0.52
CA MET A 1 8.16 11.12 0.32
C MET A 1 9.21 10.61 1.29
N SER A 2 10.34 10.04 0.84
CA SER A 2 11.34 9.47 1.75
C SER A 2 12.23 10.57 2.36
N TYR A 3 12.44 10.51 3.68
CA TYR A 3 13.26 11.47 4.46
C TYR A 3 14.65 11.75 3.83
N MET A 4 15.23 10.74 3.19
CA MET A 4 16.54 10.81 2.54
C MET A 4 16.61 11.85 1.41
N ARG A 5 15.53 12.03 0.64
CA ARG A 5 15.50 12.97 -0.49
C ARG A 5 15.52 14.43 -0.03
N VAL A 6 14.79 14.72 1.06
CA VAL A 6 14.70 16.07 1.64
C VAL A 6 16.03 16.49 2.26
N ALA A 7 16.68 15.58 3.00
CA ALA A 7 17.98 15.83 3.61
C ALA A 7 19.10 16.08 2.57
N LEU A 8 19.10 15.33 1.46
CA LEU A 8 20.06 15.49 0.37
C LEU A 8 19.99 16.89 -0.27
N LEU A 9 18.77 17.39 -0.51
CA LEU A 9 18.56 18.71 -1.09
C LEU A 9 18.94 19.85 -0.15
N ALA A 10 18.63 19.73 1.13
CA ALA A 10 19.06 20.70 2.14
C ALA A 10 20.59 20.80 2.21
N LYS A 11 21.29 19.67 2.10
CA LYS A 11 22.76 19.62 2.05
C LYS A 11 23.30 20.27 0.77
N MET A 12 22.71 19.99 -0.39
CA MET A 12 23.15 20.57 -1.66
C MET A 12 22.92 22.09 -1.73
N ARG A 13 21.81 22.60 -1.19
CA ARG A 13 21.57 24.05 -1.07
C ARG A 13 22.64 24.76 -0.26
N LYS A 14 23.07 24.19 0.86
CA LYS A 14 24.13 24.76 1.70
C LYS A 14 25.47 24.80 0.95
N LEU A 15 25.79 23.75 0.20
CA LEU A 15 27.05 23.67 -0.56
C LEU A 15 27.09 24.63 -1.74
N VAL A 16 25.98 24.79 -2.46
CA VAL A 16 25.87 25.75 -3.58
C VAL A 16 25.87 27.20 -3.07
N LYS A 17 25.16 27.49 -1.96
CA LYS A 17 25.17 28.83 -1.34
C LYS A 17 26.53 29.22 -0.76
N GLY A 18 27.27 28.26 -0.22
CA GLY A 18 28.63 28.47 0.29
C GLY A 18 29.71 28.55 -0.79
N LEU A 19 29.33 28.62 -2.08
CA LEU A 19 30.24 28.61 -3.25
C LEU A 19 31.21 27.43 -3.33
N ALA A 20 31.01 26.39 -2.51
CA ALA A 20 31.90 25.24 -2.43
C ALA A 20 31.78 24.32 -3.65
N ARG A 21 30.65 24.39 -4.38
CA ARG A 21 30.40 23.65 -5.62
C ARG A 21 29.55 24.47 -6.59
N PRO A 22 29.76 24.35 -7.92
CA PRO A 22 28.89 24.97 -8.92
C PRO A 22 27.49 24.35 -8.90
N GLU A 23 26.47 25.15 -9.25
CA GLU A 23 25.06 24.72 -9.23
C GLU A 23 24.81 23.61 -10.26
N PRO A 24 24.40 22.39 -9.85
CA PRO A 24 24.14 21.32 -10.78
C PRO A 24 22.79 21.51 -11.47
N ARG A 25 22.72 21.19 -12.77
CA ARG A 25 21.55 21.41 -13.63
C ARG A 25 20.26 20.74 -13.13
N TRP A 26 20.38 19.64 -12.38
CA TRP A 26 19.26 18.91 -11.81
C TRP A 26 18.67 19.54 -10.54
N LEU A 27 19.38 20.47 -9.87
CA LEU A 27 18.92 21.06 -8.61
C LEU A 27 17.61 21.85 -8.81
N LYS A 28 17.56 22.74 -9.80
CA LYS A 28 16.35 23.51 -10.13
C LYS A 28 15.16 22.63 -10.49
N ALA A 29 15.39 21.56 -11.26
CA ALA A 29 14.34 20.61 -11.62
C ALA A 29 13.79 19.85 -10.40
N MET A 30 14.67 19.49 -9.46
CA MET A 30 14.31 18.75 -8.25
C MET A 30 13.63 19.66 -7.21
N GLU A 31 14.02 20.94 -7.14
CA GLU A 31 13.32 21.95 -6.35
C GLU A 31 11.93 22.27 -6.91
N ALA A 32 11.80 22.40 -8.24
CA ALA A 32 10.52 22.60 -8.92
C ALA A 32 9.57 21.41 -8.70
N ALA A 33 10.09 20.17 -8.72
CA ALA A 33 9.32 18.97 -8.42
C ALA A 33 8.80 18.95 -6.97
N ILE A 34 9.49 19.60 -6.03
CA ILE A 34 9.03 19.72 -4.62
C ILE A 34 8.04 20.85 -4.44
N SER A 35 8.25 22.00 -5.11
CA SER A 35 7.25 23.08 -5.09
C SER A 35 5.95 22.66 -5.76
N PHE A 36 5.99 21.77 -6.76
CA PHE A 36 4.80 21.17 -7.37
C PHE A 36 4.01 20.29 -6.37
N VAL A 37 4.67 19.76 -5.33
CA VAL A 37 4.02 19.01 -4.24
C VAL A 37 3.51 19.95 -3.12
N SER A 38 3.84 21.24 -3.16
CA SER A 38 3.37 22.26 -2.20
C SER A 38 2.20 23.11 -2.69
N CYS A 39 1.86 23.10 -3.98
CA CYS A 39 0.55 23.57 -4.44
C CYS A 39 -0.42 22.40 -4.36
N ASP A 40 -1.58 22.67 -3.76
CA ASP A 40 -2.67 21.75 -3.43
C ASP A 40 -2.52 20.92 -2.14
N ILE A 41 -2.00 21.51 -1.07
CA ILE A 41 -2.19 20.95 0.30
C ILE A 41 -3.69 20.69 0.57
N SER A 42 -4.59 21.48 0.00
CA SER A 42 -6.04 21.29 0.05
C SER A 42 -6.51 20.02 -0.67
N VAL A 43 -6.00 19.71 -1.87
CA VAL A 43 -6.37 18.48 -2.59
C VAL A 43 -5.70 17.27 -1.96
N VAL A 44 -4.48 17.39 -1.45
CA VAL A 44 -3.82 16.31 -0.70
C VAL A 44 -4.53 16.06 0.62
N LEU A 45 -4.99 17.07 1.37
CA LEU A 45 -5.83 16.85 2.56
C LEU A 45 -7.17 16.23 2.16
N LEU A 46 -7.82 16.68 1.09
CA LEU A 46 -9.08 16.11 0.64
C LEU A 46 -8.90 14.64 0.21
N HIS A 47 -7.82 14.32 -0.49
CA HIS A 47 -7.50 12.97 -0.96
C HIS A 47 -6.99 12.09 0.18
N VAL A 48 -6.28 12.64 1.18
CA VAL A 48 -5.87 11.95 2.40
C VAL A 48 -7.06 11.72 3.31
N VAL A 49 -7.97 12.67 3.47
CA VAL A 49 -9.24 12.52 4.20
C VAL A 49 -10.15 11.53 3.47
N PHE A 50 -10.23 11.58 2.14
CA PHE A 50 -10.97 10.61 1.32
C PHE A 50 -10.35 9.20 1.38
N TRP A 51 -9.02 9.09 1.43
CA TRP A 51 -8.34 7.83 1.71
C TRP A 51 -8.54 7.38 3.16
N PHE A 52 -8.55 8.30 4.13
CA PHE A 52 -8.74 7.99 5.55
C PHE A 52 -10.17 7.54 5.84
N THR A 53 -11.18 8.09 5.15
CA THR A 53 -12.58 7.68 5.30
C THR A 53 -12.86 6.30 4.69
N GLU A 54 -12.03 5.83 3.75
CA GLU A 54 -12.09 4.47 3.24
C GLU A 54 -11.32 3.47 4.12
N THR A 55 -10.40 3.95 4.98
CA THR A 55 -9.75 3.08 5.97
C THR A 55 -10.76 2.66 7.03
N SER A 56 -11.05 1.38 7.00
CA SER A 56 -11.89 0.67 7.96
C SER A 56 -11.68 1.03 9.44
N SER A 57 -10.49 1.49 9.83
CA SER A 57 -10.15 1.88 11.20
C SER A 57 -10.73 3.24 11.59
N ALA A 58 -10.84 4.18 10.66
CA ALA A 58 -11.38 5.52 10.94
C ALA A 58 -12.90 5.46 11.21
N PHE A 59 -13.62 4.64 10.44
CA PHE A 59 -15.06 4.43 10.66
C PHE A 59 -15.33 3.82 12.04
N PHE A 60 -14.54 2.83 12.44
CA PHE A 60 -14.63 2.22 13.77
C PHE A 60 -14.34 3.24 14.88
N ALA A 61 -13.24 4.00 14.78
CA ALA A 61 -12.87 5.00 15.77
C ALA A 61 -13.92 6.12 15.89
N TRP A 62 -14.46 6.59 14.77
CA TRP A 62 -15.56 7.57 14.74
C TRP A 62 -16.78 7.03 15.48
N ARG A 63 -17.12 5.76 15.25
CA ARG A 63 -18.30 5.14 15.84
C ARG A 63 -18.16 4.93 17.35
N VAL A 64 -16.97 4.60 17.82
CA VAL A 64 -16.66 4.56 19.26
C VAL A 64 -16.80 5.95 19.88
N LEU A 65 -16.30 7.00 19.22
CA LEU A 65 -16.43 8.38 19.73
C LEU A 65 -17.89 8.82 19.85
N GLU A 66 -18.71 8.52 18.85
CA GLU A 66 -20.13 8.86 18.85
C GLU A 66 -20.90 8.13 19.98
N LEU A 67 -20.59 6.87 20.23
CA LEU A 67 -21.18 6.11 21.34
C LEU A 67 -20.71 6.64 22.72
N LYS A 68 -19.45 7.07 22.82
CA LYS A 68 -18.94 7.71 24.05
C LYS A 68 -19.60 9.07 24.30
N GLU A 69 -19.92 9.83 23.26
CA GLU A 69 -20.67 11.09 23.37
C GLU A 69 -22.09 10.87 23.89
N GLN A 70 -22.70 9.72 23.56
CA GLN A 70 -23.99 9.29 24.11
C GLN A 70 -23.90 8.75 25.55
N GLY A 71 -22.72 8.75 26.16
CA GLY A 71 -22.49 8.29 27.52
C GLY A 71 -22.36 6.77 27.67
N VAL A 72 -22.17 6.04 26.56
CA VAL A 72 -21.96 4.58 26.60
C VAL A 72 -20.56 4.28 27.16
N ASN A 73 -20.47 3.25 28.00
CA ASN A 73 -19.19 2.75 28.51
C ASN A 73 -18.26 2.37 27.34
N GLU A 74 -16.98 2.71 27.45
CA GLU A 74 -15.97 2.50 26.41
C GLU A 74 -15.87 1.05 25.91
N ASP A 75 -15.89 0.06 26.82
CA ASP A 75 -15.78 -1.35 26.44
C ASP A 75 -17.00 -1.79 25.63
N VAL A 76 -18.18 -1.31 26.01
CA VAL A 76 -19.44 -1.60 25.33
C VAL A 76 -19.48 -0.88 23.98
N ALA A 77 -19.05 0.39 23.93
CA ALA A 77 -18.95 1.17 22.70
C ALA A 77 -18.02 0.51 21.68
N MET A 78 -16.87 0.01 22.15
CA MET A 78 -15.90 -0.70 21.32
C MET A 78 -16.47 -2.02 20.77
N ALA A 79 -17.16 -2.79 21.59
CA ALA A 79 -17.79 -4.05 21.17
C ALA A 79 -18.91 -3.84 20.14
N VAL A 80 -19.76 -2.82 20.34
CA VAL A 80 -20.83 -2.46 19.40
C VAL A 80 -20.23 -2.00 18.07
N ALA A 81 -19.25 -1.09 18.11
CA ALA A 81 -18.59 -0.59 16.91
C ALA A 81 -17.88 -1.72 16.13
N ASP A 82 -17.27 -2.71 16.79
CA ASP A 82 -16.61 -3.83 16.13
C ASP A 82 -17.63 -4.75 15.46
N MET A 83 -18.75 -5.02 16.14
CA MET A 83 -19.86 -5.79 15.57
C MET A 83 -20.45 -5.11 14.32
N GLU A 84 -20.76 -3.80 14.40
CA GLU A 84 -21.24 -3.00 13.26
C GLU A 84 -20.23 -2.99 12.10
N TYR A 85 -18.95 -2.81 12.42
CA TYR A 85 -17.90 -2.83 11.42
C TYR A 85 -17.80 -4.20 10.72
N ARG A 86 -17.85 -5.31 11.48
CA ARG A 86 -17.79 -6.67 10.94
C ARG A 86 -18.99 -6.99 10.06
N THR A 87 -20.20 -6.57 10.44
CA THR A 87 -21.41 -6.81 9.64
C THR A 87 -21.35 -6.04 8.32
N GLN A 88 -20.97 -4.77 8.35
CA GLN A 88 -20.77 -3.96 7.14
C GLN A 88 -19.70 -4.56 6.22
N LYS A 89 -18.58 -5.01 6.77
CA LYS A 89 -17.51 -5.66 6.00
C LYS A 89 -18.00 -6.95 5.36
N LYS A 90 -18.78 -7.76 6.08
CA LYS A 90 -19.39 -9.00 5.54
C LYS A 90 -20.36 -8.68 4.40
N ALA A 91 -21.23 -7.68 4.58
CA ALA A 91 -22.17 -7.24 3.55
C ALA A 91 -21.45 -6.78 2.28
N LYS A 92 -20.47 -5.88 2.40
CA LYS A 92 -19.65 -5.41 1.26
C LYS A 92 -18.92 -6.55 0.53
N LYS A 93 -18.39 -7.52 1.28
CA LYS A 93 -17.77 -8.72 0.69
C LYS A 93 -18.79 -9.60 -0.04
N LYS A 94 -20.00 -9.75 0.50
CA LYS A 94 -21.07 -10.53 -0.14
C LYS A 94 -21.49 -9.90 -1.47
N THR A 95 -21.78 -8.60 -1.47
CA THR A 95 -22.12 -7.86 -2.70
C THR A 95 -20.99 -7.93 -3.73
N CYS A 96 -19.73 -7.79 -3.32
CA CYS A 96 -18.61 -7.95 -4.25
C CYS A 96 -18.54 -9.35 -4.88
N LYS A 97 -18.85 -10.41 -4.12
CA LYS A 97 -18.91 -11.78 -4.66
C LYS A 97 -20.04 -11.92 -5.68
N GLU A 98 -21.24 -11.44 -5.34
CA GLU A 98 -22.40 -11.45 -6.24
C GLU A 98 -22.09 -10.71 -7.56
N LEU A 99 -21.49 -9.52 -7.47
CA LEU A 99 -21.09 -8.76 -8.65
C LEU A 99 -19.99 -9.46 -9.48
N LYS A 100 -19.10 -10.23 -8.85
CA LYS A 100 -18.10 -11.03 -9.56
C LYS A 100 -18.73 -12.18 -10.32
N GLU A 101 -19.67 -12.88 -9.71
CA GLU A 101 -20.41 -13.98 -10.36
C GLU A 101 -21.16 -13.48 -11.59
N ILE A 102 -21.81 -12.31 -11.49
CA ILE A 102 -22.45 -11.64 -12.63
C ILE A 102 -21.40 -11.29 -13.69
N ALA A 103 -20.29 -10.62 -13.33
CA ALA A 103 -19.26 -10.23 -14.29
C ALA A 103 -18.64 -11.44 -15.02
N TYR A 104 -18.40 -12.56 -14.33
CA TYR A 104 -17.93 -13.79 -14.95
C TYR A 104 -18.95 -14.36 -15.93
N SER A 105 -20.23 -14.36 -15.57
CA SER A 105 -21.33 -14.83 -16.45
C SER A 105 -21.48 -13.95 -17.69
N GLU A 106 -21.20 -12.65 -17.56
CA GLU A 106 -21.23 -11.67 -18.67
C GLU A 106 -19.94 -11.61 -19.49
N GLY A 107 -18.89 -12.37 -19.11
CA GLY A 107 -17.57 -12.29 -19.74
C GLY A 107 -16.83 -10.95 -19.53
N LYS A 108 -17.27 -10.13 -18.57
CA LYS A 108 -16.66 -8.83 -18.24
C LYS A 108 -15.58 -8.97 -17.17
N LYS A 109 -14.71 -7.96 -17.08
CA LYS A 109 -13.69 -7.90 -16.03
C LYS A 109 -14.37 -7.76 -14.65
N PRO A 110 -14.02 -8.60 -13.67
CA PRO A 110 -14.64 -8.55 -12.34
C PRO A 110 -14.34 -7.24 -11.62
N PRO A 111 -15.26 -6.75 -10.75
CA PRO A 111 -15.03 -5.56 -9.96
C PRO A 111 -13.86 -5.74 -8.98
N PRO A 112 -13.12 -4.66 -8.70
CA PRO A 112 -11.99 -4.70 -7.78
C PRO A 112 -12.45 -5.09 -6.36
N ASN A 113 -11.55 -5.75 -5.62
CA ASN A 113 -11.83 -6.18 -4.26
C ASN A 113 -11.99 -4.95 -3.34
N PRO A 114 -13.11 -4.79 -2.60
CA PRO A 114 -13.38 -3.65 -1.72
C PRO A 114 -12.33 -3.41 -0.64
N TYR A 115 -11.58 -4.45 -0.27
CA TYR A 115 -10.50 -4.35 0.71
C TYR A 115 -9.25 -5.02 0.14
N PRO A 116 -8.41 -4.30 -0.63
CA PRO A 116 -7.16 -4.83 -1.13
C PRO A 116 -6.24 -5.13 0.06
N SER A 117 -5.73 -6.36 0.13
CA SER A 117 -4.74 -6.73 1.14
C SER A 117 -3.35 -6.52 0.57
N ALA A 118 -2.55 -5.66 1.19
CA ALA A 118 -1.16 -5.40 0.79
C ALA A 118 -0.35 -6.70 0.62
N ILE A 119 -0.59 -7.71 1.48
CA ILE A 119 0.07 -9.02 1.37
C ILE A 119 -0.21 -9.70 0.03
N LYS A 120 -1.45 -9.64 -0.49
CA LYS A 120 -1.80 -10.28 -1.77
C LYS A 120 -1.24 -9.53 -2.97
N GLU A 121 -1.02 -8.22 -2.84
CA GLU A 121 -0.36 -7.41 -3.86
C GLU A 121 1.11 -7.80 -3.95
N ILE A 122 1.81 -7.83 -2.82
CA ILE A 122 3.20 -8.31 -2.72
C ILE A 122 3.32 -9.76 -3.22
N GLN A 123 2.44 -10.66 -2.77
CA GLN A 123 2.42 -12.05 -3.25
C GLN A 123 2.15 -12.14 -4.74
N GLY A 124 1.37 -11.22 -5.32
CA GLY A 124 1.11 -11.16 -6.75
C GLY A 124 2.36 -10.79 -7.55
N GLU A 125 3.13 -9.83 -7.04
CA GLU A 125 4.43 -9.42 -7.60
C GLU A 125 5.46 -10.55 -7.46
N GLU A 126 5.57 -11.14 -6.27
CA GLU A 126 6.50 -12.23 -5.96
C GLU A 126 6.18 -13.53 -6.70
N LYS A 127 4.89 -13.79 -7.00
CA LYS A 127 4.45 -15.01 -7.69
C LYS A 127 5.22 -15.20 -8.99
N LYS A 128 5.54 -14.14 -9.73
CA LYS A 128 6.33 -14.24 -10.96
C LYS A 128 7.69 -14.90 -10.69
N TYR A 129 8.41 -14.40 -9.69
CA TYR A 129 9.72 -14.91 -9.31
C TYR A 129 9.64 -16.32 -8.73
N VAL A 130 8.61 -16.63 -7.95
CA VAL A 130 8.37 -17.98 -7.41
C VAL A 130 8.10 -18.98 -8.54
N MET A 131 7.29 -18.63 -9.54
CA MET A 131 7.04 -19.49 -10.68
C MET A 131 8.31 -19.69 -11.52
N ASP A 132 9.11 -18.66 -11.72
CA ASP A 132 10.39 -18.78 -12.42
C ASP A 132 11.35 -19.73 -11.68
N CYS A 133 11.44 -19.64 -10.35
CA CYS A 133 12.29 -20.56 -9.59
C CYS A 133 11.81 -22.03 -9.66
N LEU A 134 10.50 -22.25 -9.69
CA LEU A 134 9.92 -23.61 -9.66
C LEU A 134 9.84 -24.26 -11.04
N PHE A 135 9.60 -23.50 -12.10
CA PHE A 135 9.29 -24.04 -13.43
C PHE A 135 10.36 -23.74 -14.49
N ASN A 136 11.35 -22.91 -14.20
CA ASN A 136 12.43 -22.67 -15.15
C ASN A 136 13.38 -23.86 -15.19
N LEU A 137 13.42 -24.53 -16.35
CA LEU A 137 14.25 -25.71 -16.58
C LEU A 137 15.73 -25.47 -16.27
N LYS A 138 16.26 -24.27 -16.55
CA LYS A 138 17.66 -23.93 -16.25
C LYS A 138 17.92 -23.88 -14.75
N VAL A 139 16.98 -23.33 -13.97
CA VAL A 139 17.09 -23.24 -12.50
C VAL A 139 17.00 -24.64 -11.89
N ILE A 140 16.08 -25.48 -12.39
CA ILE A 140 15.95 -26.87 -11.96
C ILE A 140 17.23 -27.65 -12.27
N GLU A 141 17.80 -27.49 -13.47
CA GLU A 141 19.02 -28.18 -13.88
C GLU A 141 20.21 -27.79 -12.98
N ILE A 142 20.38 -26.50 -12.68
CA ILE A 142 21.39 -25.99 -11.76
C ILE A 142 21.19 -26.58 -10.36
N ALA A 143 19.96 -26.56 -9.85
CA ALA A 143 19.65 -27.10 -8.53
C ALA A 143 19.94 -28.61 -8.43
N ASN A 144 19.68 -29.37 -9.49
CA ASN A 144 19.99 -30.80 -9.56
C ASN A 144 21.51 -31.05 -9.60
N LYS A 145 22.27 -30.26 -10.38
CA LYS A 145 23.75 -30.33 -10.38
C LYS A 145 24.33 -30.06 -8.99
N MET A 146 23.86 -29.03 -8.30
CA MET A 146 24.28 -28.72 -6.92
C MET A 146 23.90 -29.81 -5.90
N LYS A 147 22.85 -30.60 -6.15
CA LYS A 147 22.50 -31.76 -5.31
C LYS A 147 23.44 -32.93 -5.57
N GLU A 148 23.84 -33.14 -6.82
CA GLU A 148 24.78 -34.19 -7.20
C GLU A 148 26.19 -33.91 -6.67
N GLU A 149 26.68 -32.68 -6.80
CA GLU A 149 27.99 -32.26 -6.28
C GLU A 149 28.08 -32.47 -4.75
N ARG A 150 27.02 -32.18 -4.00
CA ARG A 150 26.99 -32.45 -2.54
C ARG A 150 27.06 -33.93 -2.19
N ARG A 151 26.56 -34.83 -3.04
CA ARG A 151 26.61 -36.29 -2.80
C ARG A 151 27.97 -36.89 -3.11
N GLN A 152 28.80 -36.22 -3.90
CA GLN A 152 30.14 -36.69 -4.26
C GLN A 152 31.24 -36.24 -3.28
N VAL A 153 30.91 -35.35 -2.35
CA VAL A 153 31.83 -34.83 -1.32
C VAL A 153 31.69 -35.58 0.02
N ASP A 154 30.64 -36.40 0.17
CA ASP A 154 30.45 -37.36 1.27
C ASP A 154 31.02 -38.74 0.93
#